data_AF-A0A7R9LJM9-F1
#
_entry.id   AF-A0A7R9LJM9-F1
#
_cell.length_a   1.000
_cell.length_b   1.000
_cell.length_c   1.000
_cell.angle_alpha   90.00
_cell.angle_beta   90.00
_cell.angle_gamma   90.00
#
_symmetry.space_group_name_H-M   'P 1'
#
loop_
_entity.id
_entity.type
_entity.pdbx_description
1 polymer ?
#
loop_
_entity_poly.entity_id
_entity_poly.type
_entity_poly.pdbx_seq_one_letter_code
_entity_poly.pdbx_strand_id
1 'polypeptide(L)'
;MCVLMSSVKALLVTANVGSLFAAAEDNSEPLLLSWIARFKDTLLSLRPQFVALHCQEVGGKSEVESRRTPPFVRALLNAFSEQDFPSARLFVDQLLSRDDAFTALANAYFVHKSLAENAFIFNFKEQRFESVGGREVHSGDIEDNAFKDKRKFPQHFFPQCQWSRKGFMRTRWRLREGVAFDLINVHL
;
A
#
# COMPACT_ATOMS: atom_id res chain seq x y z
N MET A 1 -33.88 0.75 20.58
CA MET A 1 -32.52 0.34 20.96
C MET A 1 -31.55 1.11 20.07
N CYS A 2 -30.92 2.18 20.57
CA CYS A 2 -29.99 2.98 19.78
C CYS A 2 -28.67 2.19 19.71
N VAL A 3 -28.41 1.52 18.59
CA VAL A 3 -27.11 0.87 18.37
C VAL A 3 -26.10 2.00 18.28
N LEU A 4 -25.30 2.17 19.34
CA LEU A 4 -24.14 3.05 19.32
C LEU A 4 -23.27 2.63 18.14
N MET A 5 -23.33 3.46 17.12
CA MET A 5 -22.76 3.20 15.83
C MET A 5 -21.25 3.42 15.98
N SER A 6 -20.49 2.36 16.29
CA SER A 6 -19.06 2.46 16.64
C SER A 6 -18.26 3.12 15.50
N SER A 7 -17.37 4.03 15.87
CA SER A 7 -16.46 4.72 14.95
C SER A 7 -15.24 3.83 14.65
N VAL A 8 -14.80 3.78 13.40
CA VAL A 8 -13.56 3.09 13.03
C VAL A 8 -12.39 4.07 13.07
N LYS A 9 -11.35 3.76 13.86
CA LYS A 9 -10.11 4.55 13.86
C LYS A 9 -9.21 4.13 12.70
N ALA A 10 -9.08 4.99 11.69
CA ALA A 10 -8.19 4.76 10.56
C ALA A 10 -6.90 5.59 10.67
N LEU A 11 -5.77 4.99 10.31
CA LEU A 11 -4.50 5.68 10.09
C LEU A 11 -4.19 5.66 8.60
N LEU A 12 -4.13 6.85 7.98
CA LEU A 12 -3.83 7.02 6.56
C LEU A 12 -2.44 7.65 6.45
N VAL A 13 -1.52 6.95 5.79
CA VAL A 13 -0.11 7.32 5.69
C VAL A 13 0.28 7.33 4.22
N THR A 14 0.96 8.38 3.79
CA THR A 14 1.61 8.44 2.49
C THR A 14 3.09 8.75 2.66
N ALA A 15 3.95 8.10 1.88
CA ALA A 15 5.38 8.35 1.89
C ALA A 15 6.01 8.06 0.52
N ASN A 16 6.83 8.99 0.03
CA ASN A 16 7.81 8.66 -1.00
C ASN A 16 8.97 7.93 -0.32
N VAL A 17 9.19 6.67 -0.69
CA VAL A 17 10.10 5.75 -0.01
C VAL A 17 11.34 5.43 -0.83
N GLY A 18 11.61 6.15 -1.93
CA GLY A 18 12.73 5.85 -2.83
C GLY A 18 14.09 5.76 -2.12
N SER A 19 14.32 6.61 -1.12
CA SER A 19 15.55 6.62 -0.32
C SER A 19 15.73 5.37 0.56
N LEU A 20 14.65 4.65 0.90
CA LEU A 20 14.76 3.38 1.63
C LEU A 20 15.41 2.28 0.78
N PHE A 21 15.35 2.42 -0.55
CA PHE A 21 15.87 1.44 -1.50
C PHE A 21 17.28 1.76 -1.99
N ALA A 22 17.72 3.02 -1.90
CA ALA A 22 19.05 3.46 -2.32
C ALA A 22 20.15 2.54 -1.76
N ALA A 23 21.01 2.06 -2.66
CA ALA A 23 22.05 1.08 -2.35
C ALA A 23 22.87 1.53 -1.13
N ALA A 24 23.05 0.62 -0.16
CA ALA A 24 24.06 0.79 0.86
C ALA A 24 25.43 0.69 0.18
N GLU A 25 25.97 1.80 -0.32
CA GLU A 25 27.43 1.94 -0.29
C GLU A 25 27.88 2.28 1.14
N ASP A 26 27.01 2.86 1.99
CA ASP A 26 27.24 3.05 3.42
C ASP A 26 25.91 3.06 4.22
N ASN A 27 25.46 1.91 4.76
CA ASN A 27 24.42 1.85 5.83
C ASN A 27 22.94 2.19 5.48
N SER A 28 22.35 1.67 4.40
CA SER A 28 20.89 1.82 4.14
C SER A 28 19.99 0.79 4.83
N GLU A 29 20.53 -0.29 5.41
CA GLU A 29 19.76 -1.21 6.27
C GLU A 29 19.26 -0.51 7.56
N PRO A 30 20.07 0.34 8.23
CA PRO A 30 19.62 1.21 9.31
C PRO A 30 18.41 2.10 9.00
N LEU A 31 18.30 2.64 7.79
CA LEU A 31 17.20 3.57 7.46
C LEU A 31 15.85 2.84 7.37
N LEU A 32 15.81 1.70 6.67
CA LEU A 32 14.59 0.87 6.63
C LEU A 32 14.18 0.42 8.03
N LEU A 33 15.13 -0.07 8.84
CA LEU A 33 14.84 -0.53 10.19
C LEU A 33 14.35 0.61 11.10
N SER A 34 14.97 1.80 11.02
CA SER A 34 14.54 2.98 11.78
C SER A 34 13.16 3.46 11.36
N TRP A 35 12.88 3.43 10.05
CA TRP A 35 11.56 3.79 9.51
C TRP A 35 10.49 2.83 10.01
N ILE A 36 10.75 1.51 9.96
CA ILE A 36 9.84 0.48 10.48
C ILE A 36 9.65 0.62 11.99
N ALA A 37 10.71 0.90 12.76
CA ALA A 37 10.62 1.12 14.20
C ALA A 37 9.71 2.32 14.55
N ARG A 38 9.88 3.45 13.86
CA ARG A 38 9.01 4.63 14.06
C ARG A 38 7.58 4.38 13.64
N PHE A 39 7.38 3.57 12.61
CA PHE A 39 6.05 3.15 12.20
C PHE A 39 5.38 2.29 13.28
N LYS A 40 6.11 1.32 13.87
CA LYS A 40 5.64 0.53 15.02
C LYS A 40 5.26 1.40 16.21
N ASP A 41 6.10 2.36 16.59
CA ASP A 41 5.81 3.29 17.69
C ASP A 41 4.51 4.07 17.44
N THR A 42 4.30 4.49 16.19
CA THR A 42 3.08 5.19 15.77
C THR A 42 1.84 4.29 15.89
N LEU A 43 1.94 3.02 15.50
CA LEU A 43 0.86 2.04 15.66
C LEU A 43 0.51 1.81 17.13
N LEU A 44 1.51 1.68 18.01
CA LEU A 44 1.31 1.50 19.45
C LEU A 44 0.64 2.71 20.11
N SER A 45 1.04 3.92 19.70
CA SER A 45 0.49 5.17 20.22
C SER A 45 -0.95 5.40 19.74
N LEU A 46 -1.18 5.25 18.43
CA LEU A 46 -2.47 5.57 17.83
C LEU A 46 -3.48 4.43 17.93
N ARG A 47 -3.05 3.17 18.05
CA ARG A 47 -3.91 1.97 18.06
C ARG A 47 -5.02 2.01 16.98
N PRO A 48 -4.67 2.21 15.70
CA PRO A 48 -5.66 2.23 14.64
C PRO A 48 -6.27 0.84 14.44
N GLN A 49 -7.51 0.80 13.95
CA GLN A 49 -8.18 -0.44 13.56
C GLN A 49 -7.96 -0.77 12.08
N PHE A 50 -7.74 0.27 11.27
CA PHE A 50 -7.44 0.14 9.85
C PHE A 50 -6.25 1.03 9.51
N VAL A 51 -5.30 0.49 8.74
CA VAL A 51 -4.15 1.27 8.26
C VAL A 51 -4.07 1.18 6.76
N ALA A 52 -3.95 2.34 6.12
CA ALA A 52 -3.60 2.46 4.72
C ALA A 52 -2.24 3.15 4.60
N LEU A 53 -1.27 2.46 4.02
CA LEU A 53 0.05 2.96 3.70
C LEU A 53 0.21 3.04 2.18
N HIS A 54 0.34 4.25 1.68
CA HIS A 54 0.56 4.57 0.28
C HIS A 54 2.02 4.96 0.07
N CYS A 55 2.71 4.19 -0.76
CA CYS A 55 4.12 4.41 -1.04
C CYS A 55 4.32 4.82 -2.50
N GLN A 56 5.22 5.77 -2.73
CA GLN A 56 5.75 6.13 -4.05
C GLN A 56 7.24 5.79 -4.14
N GLU A 57 7.75 5.59 -5.35
CA GLU A 57 9.15 5.20 -5.62
C GLU A 57 9.58 3.89 -4.95
N VAL A 58 8.65 2.93 -4.85
CA VAL A 58 8.96 1.59 -4.35
C VAL A 58 9.92 0.87 -5.29
N GLY A 59 10.96 0.26 -4.74
CA GLY A 59 12.02 -0.39 -5.51
C GLY A 59 13.07 0.58 -6.06
N GLY A 60 13.01 1.87 -5.69
CA GLY A 60 14.03 2.85 -6.07
C GLY A 60 14.01 3.21 -7.56
N LYS A 61 15.17 3.52 -8.12
CA LYS A 61 15.43 3.98 -9.49
C LYS A 61 16.24 2.99 -10.33
N SER A 62 16.81 1.94 -9.73
CA SER A 62 17.59 0.93 -10.45
C SER A 62 17.08 -0.50 -10.25
N GLU A 63 17.48 -1.42 -11.11
CA GLU A 63 17.15 -2.85 -10.99
C GLU A 63 17.70 -3.45 -9.69
N VAL A 64 18.89 -3.01 -9.25
CA VAL A 64 19.52 -3.45 -8.00
C VAL A 64 18.67 -3.05 -6.79
N GLU A 65 18.20 -1.80 -6.77
CA GLU A 65 17.33 -1.29 -5.72
C GLU A 65 15.97 -2.01 -5.70
N SER A 66 15.44 -2.35 -6.87
CA SER A 66 14.17 -3.07 -7.00
C SER A 66 14.21 -4.43 -6.31
N ARG A 67 15.36 -5.12 -6.33
CA ARG A 67 15.56 -6.41 -5.62
C ARG A 67 15.38 -6.31 -4.09
N ARG A 68 15.33 -5.09 -3.52
CA ARG A 68 15.07 -4.85 -2.09
C ARG A 68 13.60 -4.69 -1.73
N THR A 69 12.70 -4.75 -2.71
CA THR A 69 11.24 -4.74 -2.48
C THR A 69 10.75 -5.90 -1.60
N PRO A 70 11.17 -7.16 -1.80
CA PRO A 70 10.73 -8.26 -0.94
C PRO A 70 11.16 -8.11 0.53
N PRO A 71 12.41 -7.70 0.87
CA PRO A 71 12.77 -7.33 2.24
C PRO A 71 11.91 -6.21 2.84
N PHE A 72 11.62 -5.15 2.09
CA PHE A 72 10.74 -4.06 2.53
C PHE A 72 9.32 -4.57 2.87
N VAL A 73 8.72 -5.35 1.97
CA VAL A 73 7.40 -5.97 2.18
C VAL A 73 7.39 -6.87 3.41
N ARG A 74 8.43 -7.70 3.58
CA ARG A 74 8.55 -8.59 4.74
C ARG A 74 8.66 -7.81 6.05
N ALA A 75 9.45 -6.74 6.09
CA ALA A 75 9.59 -5.90 7.27
C ALA A 75 8.26 -5.25 7.67
N LEU A 76 7.49 -4.75 6.69
CA LEU A 76 6.13 -4.25 6.90
C LEU A 76 5.20 -5.33 7.47
N LEU A 77 5.09 -6.49 6.81
CA LEU A 77 4.21 -7.57 7.28
C LEU A 77 4.54 -8.02 8.70
N ASN A 78 5.82 -8.15 9.04
CA ASN A 78 6.26 -8.50 10.38
C ASN A 78 5.83 -7.44 11.40
N ALA A 79 5.99 -6.16 11.06
CA ALA A 79 5.64 -5.08 11.96
C ALA A 79 4.16 -5.04 12.35
N PHE A 80 3.27 -5.41 11.43
CA PHE A 80 1.83 -5.49 11.70
C PHE A 80 1.39 -6.81 12.32
N SER A 81 2.09 -7.90 12.04
CA SER A 81 1.84 -9.21 12.66
C SER A 81 1.92 -9.15 14.18
N GLU A 82 2.88 -8.37 14.69
CA GLU A 82 3.12 -8.17 16.12
C GLU A 82 2.02 -7.32 16.81
N GLN A 83 1.09 -6.74 16.05
CA GLN A 83 0.15 -5.71 16.52
C GLN A 83 -1.33 -6.09 16.32
N ASP A 84 -1.66 -7.39 16.30
CA ASP A 84 -3.04 -7.89 16.14
C ASP A 84 -3.73 -7.53 14.80
N PHE A 85 -2.94 -7.41 13.72
CA PHE A 85 -3.44 -7.28 12.34
C PHE A 85 -3.35 -8.64 11.61
N PRO A 86 -4.38 -9.50 11.70
CA PRO A 86 -4.37 -10.79 11.03
C PRO A 86 -4.46 -10.65 9.50
N SER A 87 -5.15 -9.61 9.01
CA SER A 87 -5.42 -9.42 7.59
C SER A 87 -4.57 -8.30 6.99
N ALA A 88 -4.04 -8.57 5.79
CA ALA A 88 -3.28 -7.60 5.01
C ALA A 88 -3.59 -7.74 3.51
N ARG A 89 -3.61 -6.63 2.79
CA ARG A 89 -3.70 -6.56 1.32
C ARG A 89 -2.65 -5.61 0.80
N LEU A 90 -1.68 -6.14 0.05
CA LEU A 90 -0.60 -5.36 -0.52
C LEU A 90 -0.66 -5.45 -2.06
N PHE A 91 -0.54 -4.31 -2.70
CA PHE A 91 -0.39 -4.17 -4.16
C PHE A 91 0.90 -3.42 -4.40
N VAL A 92 1.88 -4.05 -5.04
CA VAL A 92 3.23 -3.52 -5.23
C VAL A 92 3.58 -3.58 -6.71
N ASP A 93 3.51 -2.42 -7.37
CA ASP A 93 3.85 -2.28 -8.78
C ASP A 93 5.37 -2.30 -8.94
N GLN A 94 5.92 -3.42 -9.43
CA GLN A 94 7.37 -3.65 -9.46
C GLN A 94 7.89 -4.06 -10.84
N LEU A 95 7.02 -4.13 -11.86
CA LEU A 95 7.41 -4.61 -13.18
C LEU A 95 8.05 -3.50 -14.03
N LEU A 96 9.35 -3.29 -13.83
CA LEU A 96 10.18 -2.31 -14.54
C LEU A 96 10.13 -2.47 -16.07
N SER A 97 9.89 -3.67 -16.60
CA SER A 97 9.83 -3.93 -18.05
C SER A 97 8.55 -3.44 -18.73
N ARG A 98 7.53 -3.01 -17.98
CA ARG A 98 6.26 -2.49 -18.50
C ARG A 98 6.24 -0.97 -18.48
N ASP A 99 7.04 -0.35 -19.33
CA ASP A 99 7.15 1.11 -19.41
C ASP A 99 5.82 1.80 -19.69
N ASP A 100 4.88 1.16 -20.35
CA ASP A 100 3.54 1.68 -20.62
C ASP A 100 2.65 1.82 -19.37
N ALA A 101 2.89 1.02 -18.34
CA ALA A 101 1.99 0.87 -17.19
C ALA A 101 2.66 1.04 -15.81
N PHE A 102 3.99 0.96 -15.73
CA PHE A 102 4.75 1.00 -14.48
C PHE A 102 4.71 2.38 -13.81
N THR A 103 4.47 2.39 -12.50
CA THR A 103 4.30 3.59 -11.65
C THR A 103 5.15 3.60 -10.37
N ALA A 104 5.78 2.48 -10.01
CA ALA A 104 6.50 2.32 -8.73
C ALA A 104 5.65 2.66 -7.49
N LEU A 105 4.33 2.50 -7.59
CA LEU A 105 3.40 2.69 -6.48
C LEU A 105 3.25 1.39 -5.69
N ALA A 106 3.13 1.50 -4.38
CA ALA A 106 2.58 0.43 -3.56
C ALA A 106 1.48 0.92 -2.63
N ASN A 107 0.47 0.08 -2.46
CA ASN A 107 -0.58 0.26 -1.49
C ASN A 107 -0.55 -0.92 -0.53
N ALA A 108 -0.39 -0.66 0.77
CA ALA A 108 -0.41 -1.66 1.82
C ALA A 108 -1.53 -1.35 2.82
N TYR A 109 -2.45 -2.29 2.97
CA TYR A 109 -3.59 -2.18 3.85
C TYR A 109 -3.52 -3.23 4.94
N PHE A 110 -3.74 -2.83 6.18
CA PHE A 110 -3.73 -3.70 7.35
C PHE A 110 -5.03 -3.53 8.13
N VAL A 111 -5.66 -4.66 8.46
CA VAL A 111 -6.94 -4.69 9.17
C VAL A 111 -6.77 -5.37 10.52
N HIS A 112 -7.05 -4.64 11.59
CA HIS A 112 -6.99 -5.14 12.96
C HIS A 112 -8.10 -6.17 13.19
N LYS A 113 -7.87 -7.15 14.07
CA LYS A 113 -8.84 -8.23 14.37
C LYS A 113 -10.23 -7.72 14.78
N SER A 114 -10.33 -6.52 15.35
CA SER A 114 -11.62 -5.90 15.70
C SER A 114 -12.49 -5.48 14.51
N LEU A 115 -11.96 -5.52 13.27
CA LEU A 115 -12.70 -5.28 12.03
C LEU A 115 -12.88 -6.52 11.16
N ALA A 116 -12.53 -7.72 11.65
CA ALA A 116 -12.49 -8.94 10.83
C ALA A 116 -13.79 -9.22 10.05
N GLU A 117 -14.95 -8.91 10.63
CA GLU A 117 -16.27 -9.13 10.01
C GLU A 117 -16.77 -7.93 9.19
N ASN A 118 -16.12 -6.76 9.32
CA ASN A 118 -16.62 -5.49 8.79
C ASN A 118 -15.75 -4.91 7.67
N ALA A 119 -14.57 -5.50 7.42
CA ALA A 119 -13.64 -5.02 6.40
C ALA A 119 -13.92 -5.68 5.04
N PHE A 120 -14.32 -4.86 4.08
CA PHE A 120 -14.53 -5.26 2.70
C PHE A 120 -13.74 -4.37 1.75
N ILE A 121 -13.23 -4.98 0.67
CA ILE A 121 -12.60 -4.31 -0.45
C ILE A 121 -13.47 -4.50 -1.70
N PHE A 122 -13.56 -3.49 -2.54
CA PHE A 122 -14.34 -3.55 -3.77
C PHE A 122 -13.56 -4.29 -4.85
N ASN A 123 -14.20 -5.28 -5.45
CA ASN A 123 -13.77 -5.89 -6.70
C ASN A 123 -14.31 -5.04 -7.86
N PHE A 124 -13.42 -4.38 -8.60
CA PHE A 124 -13.77 -3.52 -9.73
C PHE A 124 -14.25 -4.31 -10.96
N LYS A 125 -13.85 -5.58 -11.10
CA LYS A 125 -14.29 -6.45 -12.19
C LYS A 125 -15.69 -6.98 -11.95
N GLU A 126 -15.94 -7.51 -10.75
CA GLU A 126 -17.23 -8.09 -10.34
C GLU A 126 -18.21 -7.04 -9.78
N GLN A 127 -17.76 -5.78 -9.67
CA GLN A 127 -18.54 -4.64 -9.18
C GLN A 127 -19.22 -4.85 -7.82
N ARG A 128 -18.57 -5.58 -6.91
CA ARG A 128 -19.10 -5.89 -5.57
C ARG A 128 -18.03 -5.83 -4.50
N PHE A 129 -18.48 -5.64 -3.25
CA PHE A 129 -17.60 -5.74 -2.09
C PHE A 129 -17.34 -7.20 -1.71
N GLU A 130 -16.09 -7.51 -1.37
CA GLU A 130 -15.64 -8.83 -0.91
C GLU A 130 -14.96 -8.70 0.45
N SER A 131 -15.14 -9.70 1.32
CA SER A 131 -14.56 -9.68 2.66
C SER A 131 -13.03 -9.81 2.62
N VAL A 132 -12.35 -9.13 3.54
CA VAL A 132 -10.88 -9.13 3.63
C VAL A 132 -10.42 -10.02 4.78
N GLY A 133 -9.92 -11.20 4.44
CA GLY A 133 -9.34 -12.16 5.39
C GLY A 133 -7.89 -12.52 5.05
N GLY A 134 -7.08 -12.83 6.05
CA GLY A 134 -5.70 -13.32 5.85
C GLY A 134 -4.80 -12.32 5.12
N ARG A 135 -3.64 -12.78 4.66
CA ARG A 135 -2.61 -11.93 4.06
C ARG A 135 -2.43 -12.27 2.59
N GLU A 136 -2.56 -11.26 1.75
CA GLU A 136 -2.25 -11.38 0.32
C GLU A 136 -1.30 -10.27 -0.09
N VAL A 137 -0.26 -10.65 -0.82
CA VAL A 137 0.72 -9.74 -1.42
C VAL A 137 0.69 -9.97 -2.92
N HIS A 138 0.31 -8.93 -3.65
CA HIS A 138 0.33 -8.88 -5.10
C HIS A 138 1.52 -8.01 -5.51
N SER A 139 2.54 -8.61 -6.12
CA SER A 139 3.79 -7.93 -6.50
C SER A 139 4.26 -8.33 -7.88
N GLY A 140 4.85 -7.38 -8.63
CA GLY A 140 5.29 -7.61 -10.02
C GLY A 140 4.33 -6.95 -10.99
N ASP A 141 3.81 -7.69 -11.98
CA ASP A 141 2.68 -7.25 -12.79
C ASP A 141 1.40 -7.35 -11.96
N ILE A 142 0.77 -6.22 -11.71
CA ILE A 142 -0.50 -6.16 -10.99
C ILE A 142 -1.64 -5.66 -11.87
N GLU A 143 -1.46 -5.48 -13.18
CA GLU A 143 -2.48 -4.86 -14.05
C GLU A 143 -3.85 -5.53 -13.92
N ASP A 144 -3.90 -6.86 -13.97
CA ASP A 144 -5.15 -7.63 -13.95
C ASP A 144 -5.74 -7.85 -12.55
N ASN A 145 -5.15 -7.27 -11.50
CA ASN A 145 -5.70 -7.40 -10.16
C ASN A 145 -7.00 -6.58 -10.00
N ALA A 146 -8.12 -7.28 -9.78
CA ALA A 146 -9.44 -6.69 -9.75
C ALA A 146 -9.75 -5.84 -8.50
N PHE A 147 -8.92 -5.88 -7.46
CA PHE A 147 -9.15 -5.16 -6.20
C PHE A 147 -8.50 -3.77 -6.15
N LYS A 148 -7.88 -3.35 -7.25
CA LYS A 148 -7.31 -2.01 -7.45
C LYS A 148 -7.65 -1.49 -8.83
N ASP A 149 -7.67 -0.16 -8.97
CA ASP A 149 -7.69 0.54 -10.25
C ASP A 149 -6.42 1.38 -10.33
N LYS A 150 -5.51 1.03 -11.24
CA LYS A 150 -4.20 1.68 -11.41
C LYS A 150 -4.12 2.23 -12.81
N ARG A 151 -3.61 3.46 -12.97
CA ARG A 151 -3.32 4.04 -14.28
C ARG A 151 -2.03 4.83 -14.23
N LYS A 152 -1.21 4.64 -15.26
CA LYS A 152 -0.10 5.53 -15.57
C LYS A 152 -0.63 6.78 -16.29
N PHE A 153 -0.12 7.95 -15.95
CA PHE A 153 -0.47 9.17 -16.64
C PHE A 153 0.19 9.25 -18.03
N PRO A 154 -0.47 9.84 -19.03
CA PRO A 154 0.10 10.01 -20.36
C PRO A 154 1.45 10.75 -20.34
N GLN A 155 2.39 10.28 -21.16
CA GLN A 155 3.75 10.83 -21.24
C GLN A 155 3.79 12.33 -21.57
N HIS A 156 2.83 12.83 -22.36
CA HIS A 156 2.78 14.24 -22.75
C HIS A 156 2.46 15.21 -21.60
N PHE A 157 2.00 14.72 -20.43
CA PHE A 157 1.87 15.53 -19.22
C PHE A 157 3.23 15.83 -18.57
N PHE A 158 4.27 15.05 -18.89
CA PHE A 158 5.61 15.13 -18.30
C PHE A 158 6.69 15.26 -19.38
N PRO A 159 6.67 16.34 -20.20
CA PRO A 159 7.53 16.45 -21.38
C PRO A 159 9.02 16.49 -21.05
N GLN A 160 9.40 16.82 -19.80
CA GLN A 160 10.79 16.87 -19.34
C GLN A 160 11.33 15.52 -18.82
N CYS A 161 10.49 14.48 -18.70
CA CYS A 161 10.88 13.19 -18.13
C CYS A 161 10.64 12.06 -19.13
N GLN A 162 11.66 11.66 -19.90
CA GLN A 162 11.53 10.59 -20.91
C GLN A 162 10.88 9.30 -20.39
N TRP A 163 11.13 8.96 -19.13
CA TRP A 163 10.60 7.76 -18.46
C TRP A 163 9.83 8.17 -17.20
N SER A 164 8.61 8.67 -17.39
CA SER A 164 7.73 9.02 -16.28
C SER A 164 7.23 7.77 -15.57
N ARG A 165 7.15 7.79 -14.24
CA ARG A 165 6.49 6.76 -13.40
C ARG A 165 5.24 7.33 -12.72
N LYS A 166 4.69 8.42 -13.28
CA LYS A 166 3.60 9.17 -12.68
C LYS A 166 2.27 8.51 -12.98
N GLY A 167 1.37 8.51 -12.01
CA GLY A 167 0.11 7.78 -12.10
C GLY A 167 -0.61 7.75 -10.77
N PHE A 168 -1.64 6.91 -10.69
CA PHE A 168 -2.35 6.65 -9.46
C PHE A 168 -2.71 5.19 -9.29
N MET A 169 -2.96 4.79 -8.05
CA MET A 169 -3.55 3.51 -7.68
C MET A 169 -4.67 3.74 -6.66
N ARG A 170 -5.89 3.40 -7.05
CA ARG A 170 -7.10 3.49 -6.25
C ARG A 170 -7.51 2.12 -5.71
N THR A 171 -8.00 2.11 -4.48
CA THR A 171 -8.82 1.01 -3.94
C THR A 171 -10.09 1.59 -3.33
N ARG A 172 -11.12 0.76 -3.21
CA ARG A 172 -12.38 1.14 -2.58
C ARG A 172 -12.67 0.22 -1.42
N TRP A 173 -12.99 0.79 -0.28
CA TRP A 173 -13.16 0.08 0.98
C TRP A 173 -14.51 0.36 1.60
N ARG A 174 -14.96 -0.60 2.40
CA ARG A 174 -16.10 -0.48 3.30
C ARG A 174 -15.71 -1.14 4.61
N LEU A 175 -15.55 -0.34 5.66
CA LEU A 175 -15.17 -0.80 7.00
C LEU A 175 -16.34 -0.81 7.99
N ARG A 176 -17.49 -0.37 7.50
CA ARG A 176 -18.76 -0.25 8.22
C ARG A 176 -19.89 -0.39 7.22
N GLU A 177 -20.99 -0.98 7.63
CA GLU A 177 -22.20 -1.03 6.81
C GLU A 177 -22.64 0.35 6.32
N GLY A 178 -23.04 0.42 5.05
CA GLY A 178 -23.52 1.65 4.41
C GLY A 178 -22.47 2.72 4.07
N VAL A 179 -21.20 2.56 4.46
CA VAL A 179 -20.16 3.59 4.26
C VAL A 179 -19.01 3.04 3.40
N ALA A 180 -19.01 3.41 2.12
CA ALA A 180 -17.92 3.15 1.20
C ALA A 180 -17.05 4.39 1.01
N PHE A 181 -15.74 4.20 0.83
CA PHE A 181 -14.80 5.28 0.55
C PHE A 181 -13.67 4.81 -0.37
N ASP A 182 -13.12 5.74 -1.14
CA ASP A 182 -11.98 5.51 -2.02
C ASP A 182 -10.69 5.99 -1.35
N LEU A 183 -9.62 5.20 -1.51
CA LEU A 183 -8.27 5.58 -1.15
C LEU A 183 -7.43 5.61 -2.43
N ILE A 184 -6.81 6.75 -2.70
CA ILE A 184 -6.10 7.00 -3.96
C ILE A 184 -4.65 7.39 -3.63
N ASN A 185 -3.72 6.53 -4.00
CA ASN A 185 -2.29 6.82 -4.00
C ASN A 185 -1.93 7.50 -5.32
N VAL A 186 -1.33 8.69 -5.28
CA VAL A 186 -0.98 9.46 -6.49
C VAL A 186 0.50 9.82 -6.45
N HIS A 187 1.16 9.69 -7.59
CA HIS A 187 2.52 10.19 -7.82
C HIS A 187 2.48 11.13 -9.03
N LEU A 188 2.72 12.42 -8.77
CA LEU A 188 2.79 13.52 -9.74
C LEU A 188 4.23 13.89 -10.03
#